data_AF-K7FNK8-F1
#
_entry.id   AF-K7FNK8-F1
#
_cell.length_a   1.000
_cell.length_b   1.000
_cell.length_c   1.000
_cell.angle_alpha   90.00
_cell.angle_beta   90.00
_cell.angle_gamma   90.00
#
_symmetry.space_group_name_H-M   'P 1'
#
loop_
_entity.id
_entity.type
_entity.pdbx_description
1 polymer ?
#
loop_
_entity_poly.entity_id
_entity_poly.type
_entity_poly.pdbx_seq_one_letter_code
_entity_poly.pdbx_strand_id
1 'polypeptide(L)'
;MTHPFPALTPEQKKALSDIAQRIVAPGKGILAADESVGTMGNRLQKIKVENTEENRRAFRDILFSSDASINQSIGGVIFFHETLYQKDSNGKPFPKVIKDKGIVVGIKLDKGTAPLAGTNGETTIQGLDGLAERCAQYKKDGADFGKWRAVLKITDTTPSTLAIQENANTLARYASICQQHGLVPIVEPEVLPDGDHDLQRCQYVSEKVLAAVYKALNDHHVYLEGTLLKPNMVTAGHSCLKKYTPQEVAMATVTALHRTVPAAVPGICFLSGGQSEEEASLNLSAINQCPLPKPWKLTFSYGRALQASALAAWSGKPENKEATQEAFCKRARINGLASKGQYIVAGKSAAAATQSLFTASYTY
;
A
#
# COMPACT_ATOMS: atom_id res chain seq x y z
N MET A 1 -13.96 -8.54 -26.38
CA MET A 1 -14.08 -9.79 -27.15
C MET A 1 -15.48 -10.35 -26.97
N THR A 2 -16.13 -10.83 -28.04
CA THR A 2 -17.49 -11.42 -28.00
C THR A 2 -17.52 -12.89 -27.57
N HIS A 3 -16.35 -13.51 -27.39
CA HIS A 3 -16.19 -14.90 -26.95
C HIS A 3 -15.29 -14.99 -25.72
N PRO A 4 -15.72 -15.71 -24.66
CA PRO A 4 -14.91 -15.87 -23.45
C PRO A 4 -13.89 -16.99 -23.62
N PHE A 5 -12.61 -16.67 -23.42
CA PHE A 5 -11.57 -17.65 -23.10
C PHE A 5 -11.23 -17.46 -21.61
N PRO A 6 -11.68 -18.37 -20.71
CA PRO A 6 -11.51 -18.17 -19.28
C PRO A 6 -10.02 -18.07 -18.91
N ALA A 7 -9.61 -16.93 -18.34
CA ALA A 7 -8.25 -16.75 -17.86
C ALA A 7 -7.95 -17.60 -16.61
N LEU A 8 -8.95 -17.94 -15.80
CA LEU A 8 -8.80 -18.66 -14.54
C LEU A 8 -9.89 -19.72 -14.39
N THR A 9 -9.53 -20.88 -13.83
CA THR A 9 -10.50 -21.91 -13.39
C THR A 9 -11.27 -21.45 -12.13
N PRO A 10 -12.40 -22.09 -11.79
CA PRO A 10 -13.12 -21.82 -10.54
C PRO A 10 -12.24 -21.97 -9.28
N GLU A 11 -11.34 -22.96 -9.25
CA GLU A 11 -10.44 -23.23 -8.13
C GLU A 11 -9.40 -22.10 -7.98
N GLN A 12 -8.84 -21.64 -9.10
CA GLN A 12 -7.92 -20.49 -9.10
C GLN A 12 -8.61 -19.22 -8.63
N LYS A 13 -9.85 -18.96 -9.10
CA LYS A 13 -10.68 -17.84 -8.65
C LYS A 13 -10.95 -17.90 -7.15
N LYS A 14 -11.34 -19.07 -6.64
CA LYS A 14 -11.59 -19.27 -5.21
C LYS A 14 -10.34 -18.99 -4.39
N ALA A 15 -9.19 -19.55 -4.78
CA ALA A 15 -7.93 -19.37 -4.07
C ALA A 15 -7.53 -17.88 -3.98
N LEU A 16 -7.61 -17.14 -5.10
CA LEU A 16 -7.30 -15.71 -5.13
C LEU A 16 -8.27 -14.90 -4.26
N SER A 17 -9.57 -15.19 -4.35
CA SER A 17 -10.59 -14.49 -3.57
C SER A 17 -10.43 -14.74 -2.06
N ASP A 18 -10.18 -16.00 -1.65
CA ASP A 18 -9.93 -16.36 -0.26
C ASP A 18 -8.68 -15.63 0.30
N ILE A 19 -7.61 -15.52 -0.49
CA ILE A 19 -6.42 -14.76 -0.11
C ILE A 19 -6.76 -13.27 0.08
N ALA A 20 -7.43 -12.65 -0.89
CA ALA A 20 -7.77 -11.23 -0.84
C ALA A 20 -8.64 -10.91 0.38
N GLN A 21 -9.67 -11.73 0.65
CA GLN A 21 -10.56 -11.58 1.81
C GLN A 21 -9.82 -11.72 3.15
N ARG A 22 -8.85 -12.65 3.26
CA ARG A 22 -8.02 -12.79 4.48
C ARG A 22 -7.18 -11.55 4.77
N ILE A 23 -6.64 -10.92 3.72
CA ILE A 23 -5.81 -9.72 3.85
C ILE A 23 -6.62 -8.55 4.43
N VAL A 24 -7.87 -8.38 3.97
CA VAL A 24 -8.75 -7.25 4.36
C VAL A 24 -9.86 -7.62 5.34
N ALA A 25 -9.68 -8.70 6.10
CA ALA A 25 -10.62 -9.11 7.13
C ALA A 25 -10.92 -7.94 8.10
N PRO A 26 -12.11 -7.87 8.72
CA PRO A 26 -12.50 -6.74 9.57
C PRO A 26 -11.47 -6.39 10.64
N GLY A 27 -11.07 -5.12 10.70
CA GLY A 27 -10.05 -4.64 11.64
C GLY A 27 -8.61 -4.84 11.18
N LYS A 28 -8.37 -5.49 10.03
CA LYS A 28 -7.03 -5.76 9.50
C LYS A 28 -6.66 -4.88 8.33
N GLY A 29 -5.38 -4.55 8.23
CA GLY A 29 -4.76 -3.91 7.07
C GLY A 29 -3.40 -4.53 6.76
N ILE A 30 -2.56 -3.78 6.05
CA ILE A 30 -1.28 -4.26 5.52
C ILE A 30 -0.13 -3.41 6.07
N LEU A 31 0.92 -4.08 6.55
CA LEU A 31 2.22 -3.46 6.76
C LEU A 31 2.99 -3.46 5.43
N ALA A 32 3.24 -2.28 4.87
CA ALA A 32 4.11 -2.13 3.70
C ALA A 32 5.57 -1.99 4.18
N ALA A 33 6.30 -3.11 4.21
CA ALA A 33 7.71 -3.21 4.63
C ALA A 33 8.62 -3.53 3.43
N ASP A 34 8.21 -3.09 2.24
CA ASP A 34 8.79 -3.36 0.94
C ASP A 34 9.70 -2.26 0.41
N GLU A 35 10.23 -1.44 1.32
CA GLU A 35 11.25 -0.46 0.99
C GLU A 35 12.45 -1.13 0.30
N SER A 36 12.86 -0.59 -0.86
CA SER A 36 14.10 -0.99 -1.50
C SER A 36 15.30 -0.69 -0.59
N VAL A 37 16.47 -1.23 -0.92
CA VAL A 37 17.73 -0.91 -0.20
C VAL A 37 17.97 0.60 -0.13
N GLY A 38 17.72 1.34 -1.21
CA GLY A 38 17.86 2.79 -1.26
C GLY A 38 16.84 3.50 -0.38
N THR A 39 15.56 3.13 -0.48
CA THR A 39 14.50 3.74 0.33
C THR A 39 14.68 3.46 1.82
N MET A 40 15.05 2.25 2.19
CA MET A 40 15.33 1.92 3.60
C MET A 40 16.57 2.67 4.08
N GLY A 41 17.60 2.82 3.25
CA GLY A 41 18.77 3.66 3.54
C GLY A 41 18.40 5.10 3.88
N ASN A 42 17.54 5.74 3.08
CA ASN A 42 17.04 7.08 3.36
C ASN A 42 16.29 7.17 4.70
N ARG A 43 15.64 6.09 5.14
CA ARG A 43 14.98 6.03 6.45
C ARG A 43 15.98 5.87 7.59
N LEU A 44 16.95 4.97 7.45
CA LEU A 44 18.01 4.74 8.44
C LEU A 44 18.87 5.99 8.65
N GLN A 45 19.17 6.74 7.58
CA GLN A 45 19.93 7.98 7.67
C GLN A 45 19.26 9.02 8.59
N LYS A 46 17.92 9.10 8.59
CA LYS A 46 17.17 10.04 9.46
C LYS A 46 17.37 9.76 10.95
N ILE A 47 17.67 8.52 11.32
CA ILE A 47 17.99 8.11 12.69
C ILE A 47 19.49 7.87 12.89
N LYS A 48 20.33 8.31 11.94
CA LYS A 48 21.80 8.18 11.95
C LYS A 48 22.30 6.74 12.05
N VAL A 49 21.56 5.81 11.44
CA VAL A 49 21.93 4.39 11.35
C VAL A 49 22.50 4.10 9.96
N GLU A 50 23.58 3.31 9.90
CA GLU A 50 24.20 2.92 8.64
C GLU A 50 23.30 1.94 7.85
N ASN A 51 23.26 2.09 6.52
CA ASN A 51 22.48 1.23 5.64
C ASN A 51 23.18 -0.11 5.30
N THR A 52 23.34 -0.97 6.31
CA THR A 52 23.86 -2.34 6.13
C THR A 52 22.73 -3.34 5.98
N GLU A 53 23.00 -4.49 5.36
CA GLU A 53 22.02 -5.59 5.28
C GLU A 53 21.56 -6.01 6.68
N GLU A 54 22.47 -6.11 7.64
CA GLU A 54 22.13 -6.49 9.01
C GLU A 54 21.22 -5.45 9.68
N ASN A 55 21.46 -4.14 9.51
CA ASN A 55 20.57 -3.13 10.08
C ASN A 55 19.16 -3.16 9.46
N ARG A 56 19.06 -3.42 8.15
CA ARG A 56 17.78 -3.62 7.49
C ARG A 56 17.07 -4.88 8.03
N ARG A 57 17.79 -5.99 8.12
CA ARG A 57 17.31 -7.26 8.69
C ARG A 57 16.85 -7.08 10.14
N ALA A 58 17.66 -6.46 10.99
CA ALA A 58 17.39 -6.24 12.41
C ALA A 58 16.12 -5.41 12.63
N PHE A 59 15.94 -4.32 11.88
CA PHE A 59 14.71 -3.54 11.98
C PHE A 59 13.47 -4.36 11.57
N ARG A 60 13.56 -5.14 10.49
CA ARG A 60 12.49 -6.05 10.07
C ARG A 60 12.20 -7.11 11.10
N ASP A 61 13.23 -7.73 11.67
CA ASP A 61 13.13 -8.72 12.72
C ASP A 61 12.40 -8.17 13.95
N ILE A 62 12.73 -6.95 14.39
CA ILE A 62 12.03 -6.30 15.50
C ILE A 62 10.53 -6.16 15.20
N LEU A 63 10.15 -5.66 14.03
CA LEU A 63 8.74 -5.54 13.65
C LEU A 63 8.06 -6.91 13.57
N PHE A 64 8.69 -7.88 12.92
CA PHE A 64 8.12 -9.20 12.63
C PHE A 64 8.12 -10.12 13.84
N SER A 65 8.95 -9.88 14.85
CA SER A 65 8.97 -10.62 16.12
C SER A 65 7.98 -10.07 17.16
N SER A 66 7.21 -9.02 16.85
CA SER A 66 6.11 -8.54 17.69
C SER A 66 5.11 -9.65 18.03
N ASP A 67 4.42 -9.56 19.16
CA ASP A 67 3.48 -10.59 19.62
C ASP A 67 2.44 -11.01 18.55
N ALA A 68 1.99 -12.27 18.61
CA ALA A 68 1.06 -12.84 17.64
C ALA A 68 -0.30 -12.11 17.57
N SER A 69 -0.69 -11.39 18.63
CA SER A 69 -1.89 -10.54 18.63
C SER A 69 -1.87 -9.43 17.58
N ILE A 70 -0.69 -9.11 17.00
CA ILE A 70 -0.60 -8.17 15.86
C ILE A 70 -1.46 -8.61 14.66
N ASN A 71 -1.77 -9.92 14.55
CA ASN A 71 -2.65 -10.46 13.51
C ASN A 71 -4.10 -9.96 13.61
N GLN A 72 -4.50 -9.35 14.73
CA GLN A 72 -5.80 -8.70 14.91
C GLN A 72 -5.88 -7.38 14.12
N SER A 73 -4.73 -6.80 13.78
CA SER A 73 -4.62 -5.54 13.03
C SER A 73 -3.91 -5.70 11.68
N ILE A 74 -3.09 -6.73 11.51
CA ILE A 74 -2.33 -6.95 10.28
C ILE A 74 -2.80 -8.25 9.61
N GLY A 75 -3.36 -8.11 8.40
CA GLY A 75 -3.79 -9.22 7.55
C GLY A 75 -2.74 -9.59 6.51
N GLY A 76 -1.86 -8.65 6.13
CA GLY A 76 -0.75 -8.92 5.21
C GLY A 76 0.51 -8.10 5.50
N VAL A 77 1.67 -8.60 5.07
CA VAL A 77 2.93 -7.84 5.07
C VAL A 77 3.56 -7.88 3.69
N ILE A 78 3.89 -6.72 3.13
CA ILE A 78 4.60 -6.60 1.85
C ILE A 78 6.09 -6.58 2.13
N PHE A 79 6.83 -7.48 1.49
CA PHE A 79 8.29 -7.53 1.57
C PHE A 79 8.95 -6.96 0.32
N PHE A 80 10.20 -6.53 0.51
CA PHE A 80 11.15 -6.39 -0.57
C PHE A 80 11.85 -7.74 -0.81
N HIS A 81 12.46 -7.92 -1.99
CA HIS A 81 13.13 -9.16 -2.37
C HIS A 81 14.16 -9.63 -1.33
N GLU A 82 15.00 -8.73 -0.85
CA GLU A 82 16.00 -9.02 0.20
C GLU A 82 15.33 -9.62 1.46
N THR A 83 14.26 -8.98 1.95
CA THR A 83 13.56 -9.40 3.16
C THR A 83 12.88 -10.76 3.01
N LEU A 84 12.42 -11.14 1.81
CA LEU A 84 11.79 -12.44 1.58
C LEU A 84 12.75 -13.61 1.89
N TYR A 85 14.05 -13.42 1.65
CA TYR A 85 15.08 -14.45 1.85
C TYR A 85 15.91 -14.26 3.13
N GLN A 86 15.63 -13.22 3.91
CA GLN A 86 16.22 -13.02 5.23
C GLN A 86 15.59 -13.91 6.29
N LYS A 87 16.31 -14.03 7.41
CA LYS A 87 15.94 -14.83 8.59
C LYS A 87 15.90 -13.95 9.84
N ASP A 88 15.08 -14.36 10.81
CA ASP A 88 15.12 -13.79 12.16
C ASP A 88 16.41 -14.20 12.89
N SER A 89 16.63 -13.62 14.07
CA SER A 89 17.79 -13.93 14.93
C SER A 89 17.89 -15.40 15.36
N ASN A 90 16.83 -16.19 15.19
CA ASN A 90 16.79 -17.63 15.50
C ASN A 90 16.97 -18.51 14.24
N GLY A 91 17.28 -17.90 13.09
CA GLY A 91 17.49 -18.61 11.82
C GLY A 91 16.21 -19.00 11.08
N LYS A 92 15.03 -18.54 11.52
CA LYS A 92 13.75 -18.84 10.88
C LYS A 92 13.49 -17.86 9.73
N PRO A 93 13.13 -18.32 8.52
CA PRO A 93 12.81 -17.43 7.41
C PRO A 93 11.65 -16.49 7.75
N PHE A 94 11.76 -15.20 7.40
CA PHE A 94 10.71 -14.22 7.67
C PHE A 94 9.33 -14.59 7.12
N PRO A 95 9.17 -15.20 5.93
CA PRO A 95 7.87 -15.68 5.48
C PRO A 95 7.21 -16.64 6.47
N LYS A 96 8.00 -17.52 7.11
CA LYS A 96 7.50 -18.45 8.12
C LYS A 96 7.14 -17.72 9.42
N VAL A 97 7.93 -16.73 9.84
CA VAL A 97 7.61 -15.90 11.02
C VAL A 97 6.24 -15.24 10.86
N ILE A 98 5.96 -14.68 9.69
CA ILE A 98 4.68 -14.01 9.37
C ILE A 98 3.53 -15.03 9.25
N LYS A 99 3.73 -16.14 8.55
CA LYS A 99 2.71 -17.18 8.37
C LYS A 99 2.31 -17.88 9.66
N ASP A 100 3.26 -18.13 10.56
CA ASP A 100 2.98 -18.77 11.85
C ASP A 100 2.09 -17.87 12.75
N LYS A 101 1.91 -16.58 12.41
CA LYS A 101 0.97 -15.64 13.06
C LYS A 101 -0.39 -15.56 12.35
N GLY A 102 -0.58 -16.31 11.26
CA GLY A 102 -1.79 -16.26 10.44
C GLY A 102 -1.87 -15.02 9.55
N ILE A 103 -0.73 -14.38 9.25
CA ILE A 103 -0.64 -13.19 8.41
C ILE A 103 -0.18 -13.61 7.00
N VAL A 104 -0.75 -12.98 5.97
CA VAL A 104 -0.42 -13.28 4.57
C VAL A 104 0.89 -12.58 4.18
N VAL A 105 1.76 -13.28 3.43
CA VAL A 105 3.03 -12.73 2.93
C VAL A 105 2.84 -12.20 1.51
N GLY A 106 3.37 -11.02 1.23
CA GLY A 106 3.37 -10.46 -0.12
C GLY A 106 4.73 -9.89 -0.51
N ILE A 107 4.87 -9.58 -1.80
CA ILE A 107 6.14 -9.20 -2.40
C ILE A 107 5.98 -8.01 -3.35
N LYS A 108 6.88 -7.03 -3.28
CA LYS A 108 6.98 -5.97 -4.29
C LYS A 108 7.56 -6.53 -5.59
N LEU A 109 6.85 -6.33 -6.70
CA LEU A 109 7.18 -6.93 -7.99
C LEU A 109 7.66 -5.94 -9.05
N ASP A 110 7.33 -4.65 -8.91
CA ASP A 110 7.83 -3.63 -9.82
C ASP A 110 9.34 -3.38 -9.63
N LYS A 111 10.01 -3.02 -10.73
CA LYS A 111 11.43 -2.64 -10.79
C LYS A 111 11.64 -1.12 -10.81
N GLY A 112 10.67 -0.35 -10.29
CA GLY A 112 10.73 1.10 -10.24
C GLY A 112 10.20 1.80 -11.48
N THR A 113 10.27 3.12 -11.47
CA THR A 113 9.71 4.01 -12.50
C THR A 113 10.70 4.27 -13.62
N ALA A 114 10.19 4.55 -14.82
CA ALA A 114 10.96 5.02 -15.96
C ALA A 114 10.30 6.26 -16.58
N PRO A 115 11.08 7.24 -17.07
CA PRO A 115 10.53 8.46 -17.66
C PRO A 115 9.77 8.16 -18.96
N LEU A 116 8.66 8.87 -19.17
CA LEU A 116 7.93 8.88 -20.44
C LEU A 116 8.45 10.01 -21.32
N ALA A 117 9.16 9.66 -22.40
CA ALA A 117 9.68 10.64 -23.34
C ALA A 117 8.55 11.49 -23.94
N GLY A 118 8.79 12.80 -24.09
CA GLY A 118 7.78 13.74 -24.59
C GLY A 118 6.73 14.18 -23.56
N THR A 119 6.89 13.81 -22.28
CA THR A 119 6.02 14.27 -21.17
C THR A 119 6.75 15.21 -20.23
N ASN A 120 5.99 15.95 -19.41
CA ASN A 120 6.54 16.86 -18.41
C ASN A 120 6.92 16.12 -17.11
N GLY A 121 8.00 15.35 -17.16
CA GLY A 121 8.52 14.62 -16.00
C GLY A 121 7.61 13.50 -15.50
N GLU A 122 6.77 12.93 -16.38
CA GLU A 122 5.90 11.81 -16.03
C GLU A 122 6.62 10.47 -16.21
N THR A 123 6.08 9.43 -15.57
CA THR A 123 6.72 8.11 -15.53
C THR A 123 5.75 6.98 -15.86
N THR A 124 6.26 5.88 -16.39
CA THR A 124 5.65 4.54 -16.32
C THR A 124 6.46 3.65 -15.37
N ILE A 125 6.15 2.35 -15.30
CA ILE A 125 6.71 1.41 -14.35
C ILE A 125 7.30 0.23 -15.11
N GLN A 126 8.47 -0.23 -14.68
CA GLN A 126 9.16 -1.36 -15.30
C GLN A 126 9.04 -2.64 -14.48
N GLY A 127 9.32 -3.78 -15.12
CA GLY A 127 9.52 -5.06 -14.45
C GLY A 127 8.66 -6.23 -14.94
N LEU A 128 7.94 -6.07 -16.06
CA LEU A 128 7.10 -7.11 -16.65
C LEU A 128 7.96 -8.26 -17.22
N ASP A 129 9.17 -7.96 -17.67
CA ASP A 129 10.11 -8.95 -18.19
C ASP A 129 10.48 -9.96 -17.10
N GLY A 130 10.22 -11.24 -17.38
CA GLY A 130 10.43 -12.36 -16.46
C GLY A 130 9.49 -12.36 -15.25
N LEU A 131 8.40 -11.58 -15.27
CA LEU A 131 7.50 -11.47 -14.12
C LEU A 131 6.76 -12.78 -13.83
N ALA A 132 6.40 -13.55 -14.86
CA ALA A 132 5.72 -14.84 -14.70
C ALA A 132 6.55 -15.83 -13.88
N GLU A 133 7.82 -16.01 -14.25
CA GLU A 133 8.79 -16.88 -13.59
C GLU A 133 9.06 -16.40 -12.16
N ARG A 134 9.20 -15.08 -11.96
CA ARG A 134 9.34 -14.49 -10.63
C ARG A 134 8.12 -14.73 -9.76
N CYS A 135 6.91 -14.55 -10.28
CA CYS A 135 5.67 -14.81 -9.54
C CYS A 135 5.58 -16.28 -9.12
N ALA A 136 5.88 -17.21 -10.03
CA ALA A 136 5.91 -18.64 -9.70
C ALA A 136 6.93 -18.97 -8.60
N GLN A 137 8.13 -18.39 -8.69
CA GLN A 137 9.18 -18.58 -7.68
C GLN A 137 8.76 -17.99 -6.32
N TYR A 138 8.25 -16.76 -6.28
CA TYR A 138 7.79 -16.15 -5.04
C TYR A 138 6.59 -16.88 -4.43
N LYS A 139 5.70 -17.44 -5.25
CA LYS A 139 4.60 -18.29 -4.77
C LYS A 139 5.14 -19.53 -4.05
N LYS A 140 6.13 -20.20 -4.64
CA LYS A 140 6.84 -21.34 -4.04
C LYS A 140 7.55 -20.94 -2.73
N ASP A 141 8.13 -19.75 -2.69
CA ASP A 141 8.85 -19.21 -1.53
C ASP A 141 7.92 -18.62 -0.46
N GLY A 142 6.61 -18.65 -0.70
CA GLY A 142 5.58 -18.40 0.29
C GLY A 142 4.86 -17.07 0.18
N ALA A 143 5.07 -16.26 -0.85
CA ALA A 143 4.23 -15.10 -1.12
C ALA A 143 2.86 -15.53 -1.68
N ASP A 144 1.80 -14.83 -1.28
CA ASP A 144 0.43 -15.07 -1.73
C ASP A 144 -0.18 -13.84 -2.42
N PHE A 145 0.48 -12.68 -2.33
CA PHE A 145 0.06 -11.46 -3.03
C PHE A 145 1.27 -10.65 -3.52
N GLY A 146 1.03 -9.85 -4.56
CA GLY A 146 2.01 -8.95 -5.16
C GLY A 146 1.67 -7.48 -4.91
N LYS A 147 2.66 -6.60 -5.05
CA LYS A 147 2.45 -5.14 -5.09
C LYS A 147 3.19 -4.52 -6.27
N TRP A 148 2.54 -3.60 -6.96
CA TRP A 148 3.10 -2.86 -8.08
C TRP A 148 2.63 -1.41 -8.06
N ARG A 149 3.58 -0.47 -7.96
CA ARG A 149 3.30 0.95 -7.79
C ARG A 149 3.47 1.74 -9.08
N ALA A 150 2.40 2.39 -9.52
CA ALA A 150 2.41 3.50 -10.46
C ALA A 150 2.52 4.84 -9.75
N VAL A 151 3.06 5.84 -10.44
CA VAL A 151 3.20 7.21 -9.91
C VAL A 151 2.70 8.19 -10.94
N LEU A 152 1.73 9.01 -10.53
CA LEU A 152 1.18 10.10 -11.33
C LEU A 152 1.28 11.40 -10.54
N LYS A 153 1.45 12.53 -11.22
CA LYS A 153 1.63 13.84 -10.59
C LYS A 153 0.57 14.82 -11.06
N ILE A 154 0.04 15.61 -10.14
CA ILE A 154 -0.87 16.72 -10.46
C ILE A 154 -0.04 17.99 -10.69
N THR A 155 -0.17 18.56 -11.87
CA THR A 155 0.30 19.91 -12.23
C THR A 155 -0.72 20.55 -13.16
N ASP A 156 -0.40 21.71 -13.74
CA ASP A 156 -1.20 22.34 -14.79
C ASP A 156 -1.32 21.48 -16.05
N THR A 157 -0.34 20.62 -16.32
CA THR A 157 -0.25 19.81 -17.55
C THR A 157 -0.28 18.31 -17.32
N THR A 158 -0.25 17.86 -16.06
CA THR A 158 -0.19 16.44 -15.68
C THR A 158 -1.30 16.08 -14.68
N PRO A 159 -1.76 14.81 -14.63
CA PRO A 159 -1.30 13.70 -15.45
C PRO A 159 -1.84 13.78 -16.89
N SER A 160 -0.98 13.55 -17.87
CA SER A 160 -1.37 13.52 -19.28
C SER A 160 -2.17 12.26 -19.61
N THR A 161 -2.90 12.29 -20.72
CA THR A 161 -3.61 11.10 -21.24
C THR A 161 -2.64 9.93 -21.45
N LEU A 162 -1.43 10.20 -21.96
CA LEU A 162 -0.40 9.17 -22.17
C LEU A 162 -0.01 8.52 -20.84
N ALA A 163 0.31 9.30 -19.81
CA ALA A 163 0.72 8.76 -18.51
C ALA A 163 -0.39 7.95 -17.85
N ILE A 164 -1.65 8.40 -17.94
CA ILE A 164 -2.80 7.66 -17.39
C ILE A 164 -2.95 6.31 -18.10
N GLN A 165 -2.98 6.31 -19.44
CA GLN A 165 -3.20 5.10 -20.24
C GLN A 165 -2.08 4.07 -20.05
N GLU A 166 -0.83 4.53 -20.11
CA GLU A 166 0.33 3.66 -20.01
C GLU A 166 0.45 3.01 -18.62
N ASN A 167 0.28 3.77 -17.54
CA ASN A 167 0.30 3.21 -16.19
C ASN A 167 -0.89 2.25 -15.94
N ALA A 168 -2.09 2.58 -16.43
CA ALA A 168 -3.25 1.70 -16.32
C ALA A 168 -3.02 0.37 -17.07
N ASN A 169 -2.46 0.42 -18.28
CA ASN A 169 -2.14 -0.77 -19.07
C ASN A 169 -1.07 -1.64 -18.39
N THR A 170 0.01 -1.04 -17.89
CA THR A 170 1.08 -1.77 -17.20
C THR A 170 0.59 -2.41 -15.89
N LEU A 171 -0.26 -1.72 -15.11
CA LEU A 171 -0.92 -2.30 -13.94
C LEU A 171 -1.80 -3.50 -14.29
N ALA A 172 -2.52 -3.45 -15.41
CA ALA A 172 -3.37 -4.55 -15.86
C ALA A 172 -2.57 -5.76 -16.33
N ARG A 173 -1.47 -5.55 -17.07
CA ARG A 173 -0.51 -6.60 -17.44
C ARG A 173 0.07 -7.30 -16.21
N TYR A 174 0.54 -6.51 -15.24
CA TYR A 174 1.04 -7.01 -13.97
C TYR A 174 -0.01 -7.85 -13.23
N ALA A 175 -1.25 -7.35 -13.12
CA ALA A 175 -2.32 -8.02 -12.39
C ALA A 175 -2.70 -9.36 -13.04
N SER A 176 -2.81 -9.38 -14.38
CA SER A 176 -3.07 -10.59 -15.15
C SER A 176 -2.00 -11.66 -14.90
N ILE A 177 -0.72 -11.30 -14.98
CA ILE A 177 0.40 -12.22 -14.72
C ILE A 177 0.38 -12.74 -13.28
N CYS A 178 0.12 -11.89 -12.28
CA CYS A 178 0.03 -12.34 -10.89
C CYS A 178 -1.05 -13.41 -10.69
N GLN A 179 -2.23 -13.19 -11.27
CA GLN A 179 -3.35 -14.12 -11.11
C GLN A 179 -3.10 -15.49 -11.74
N GLN A 180 -2.40 -15.53 -12.89
CA GLN A 180 -1.97 -16.80 -13.51
C GLN A 180 -1.06 -17.64 -12.60
N HIS A 181 -0.33 -17.00 -11.70
CA HIS A 181 0.59 -17.65 -10.77
C HIS A 181 0.06 -17.70 -9.33
N GLY A 182 -1.25 -17.50 -9.14
CA GLY A 182 -1.90 -17.65 -7.83
C GLY A 182 -1.48 -16.58 -6.81
N LEU A 183 -1.05 -15.40 -7.28
CA LEU A 183 -0.80 -14.22 -6.46
C LEU A 183 -1.93 -13.22 -6.62
N VAL A 184 -2.47 -12.71 -5.51
CA VAL A 184 -3.40 -11.57 -5.53
C VAL A 184 -2.63 -10.29 -5.87
N PRO A 185 -2.93 -9.58 -6.97
CA PRO A 185 -2.27 -8.31 -7.25
C PRO A 185 -2.88 -7.17 -6.43
N ILE A 186 -2.05 -6.48 -5.66
CA ILE A 186 -2.35 -5.12 -5.19
C ILE A 186 -1.99 -4.15 -6.33
N VAL A 187 -3.01 -3.46 -6.83
CA VAL A 187 -2.92 -2.46 -7.90
C VAL A 187 -2.77 -1.08 -7.24
N GLU A 188 -1.60 -0.43 -7.38
CA GLU A 188 -1.29 0.83 -6.69
C GLU A 188 -1.11 2.00 -7.68
N PRO A 189 -2.19 2.67 -8.12
CA PRO A 189 -2.11 3.89 -8.91
C PRO A 189 -1.95 5.13 -8.03
N GLU A 190 -0.74 5.41 -7.53
CA GLU A 190 -0.53 6.55 -6.62
C GLU A 190 -0.53 7.87 -7.39
N VAL A 191 -1.49 8.74 -7.09
CA VAL A 191 -1.44 10.17 -7.43
C VAL A 191 -0.75 10.90 -6.28
N LEU A 192 0.40 11.50 -6.58
CA LEU A 192 1.23 12.17 -5.59
C LEU A 192 0.53 13.42 -5.02
N PRO A 193 0.70 13.70 -3.71
CA PRO A 193 0.18 14.92 -3.09
C PRO A 193 1.07 16.14 -3.36
N ASP A 194 2.13 16.04 -4.15
CA ASP A 194 2.99 17.17 -4.52
C ASP A 194 2.18 18.29 -5.22
N GLY A 195 2.44 19.54 -4.85
CA GLY A 195 1.81 20.73 -5.44
C GLY A 195 0.87 21.46 -4.49
N ASP A 196 0.23 22.51 -5.02
CA ASP A 196 -0.67 23.43 -4.31
C ASP A 196 -2.16 23.25 -4.69
N HIS A 197 -2.45 22.25 -5.52
CA HIS A 197 -3.79 21.90 -5.97
C HIS A 197 -4.76 21.65 -4.80
N ASP A 198 -6.04 21.98 -5.00
CA ASP A 198 -7.06 21.78 -3.98
C ASP A 198 -7.61 20.33 -3.95
N LEU A 199 -8.51 20.08 -2.99
CA LEU A 199 -9.13 18.78 -2.79
C LEU A 199 -9.94 18.34 -4.03
N GLN A 200 -10.64 19.28 -4.66
CA GLN A 200 -11.49 19.04 -5.82
C GLN A 200 -10.67 18.60 -7.03
N ARG A 201 -9.51 19.23 -7.26
CA ARG A 201 -8.57 18.84 -8.32
C ARG A 201 -8.02 17.43 -8.09
N CYS A 202 -7.65 17.09 -6.87
CA CYS A 202 -7.22 15.73 -6.53
C CYS A 202 -8.34 14.71 -6.74
N GLN A 203 -9.58 15.05 -6.38
CA GLN A 203 -10.75 14.19 -6.60
C GLN A 203 -10.95 13.94 -8.10
N TYR A 204 -10.96 15.00 -8.91
CA TYR A 204 -11.12 14.91 -10.37
C TYR A 204 -10.06 14.00 -10.99
N VAL A 205 -8.79 14.21 -10.65
CA VAL A 205 -7.69 13.39 -11.20
C VAL A 205 -7.81 11.94 -10.73
N SER A 206 -8.12 11.70 -9.46
CA SER A 206 -8.30 10.34 -8.92
C SER A 206 -9.43 9.61 -9.65
N GLU A 207 -10.55 10.28 -9.94
CA GLU A 207 -11.65 9.70 -10.71
C GLU A 207 -11.22 9.32 -12.14
N LYS A 208 -10.46 10.19 -12.84
CA LYS A 208 -9.97 9.88 -14.19
C LYS A 208 -8.97 8.74 -14.22
N VAL A 209 -8.05 8.70 -13.26
CA VAL A 209 -7.04 7.65 -13.14
C VAL A 209 -7.71 6.30 -12.84
N LEU A 210 -8.60 6.25 -11.84
CA LEU A 210 -9.26 5.00 -11.45
C LEU A 210 -10.19 4.47 -12.54
N ALA A 211 -10.91 5.33 -13.25
CA ALA A 211 -11.72 4.91 -14.40
C ALA A 211 -10.86 4.23 -15.49
N ALA A 212 -9.69 4.80 -15.81
CA ALA A 212 -8.76 4.22 -16.77
C ALA A 212 -8.18 2.88 -16.26
N VAL A 213 -7.80 2.80 -14.98
CA VAL A 213 -7.31 1.57 -14.34
C VAL A 213 -8.33 0.45 -14.46
N TYR A 214 -9.58 0.65 -14.03
CA TYR A 214 -10.58 -0.42 -14.07
C TYR A 214 -10.99 -0.81 -15.49
N LYS A 215 -10.97 0.13 -16.44
CA LYS A 215 -11.13 -0.20 -17.86
C LYS A 215 -9.99 -1.11 -18.34
N ALA A 216 -8.74 -0.79 -18.02
CA ALA A 216 -7.60 -1.62 -18.38
C ALA A 216 -7.63 -3.00 -17.70
N LEU A 217 -7.98 -3.07 -16.41
CA LEU A 217 -8.15 -4.35 -15.71
C LEU A 217 -9.21 -5.24 -16.39
N ASN A 218 -10.32 -4.64 -16.83
CA ASN A 218 -11.36 -5.35 -17.56
C ASN A 218 -10.87 -5.84 -18.94
N ASP A 219 -10.18 -4.99 -19.69
CA ASP A 219 -9.64 -5.33 -21.01
C ASP A 219 -8.62 -6.47 -20.96
N HIS A 220 -7.88 -6.60 -19.86
CA HIS A 220 -6.91 -7.68 -19.61
C HIS A 220 -7.49 -8.86 -18.83
N HIS A 221 -8.82 -8.94 -18.70
CA HIS A 221 -9.56 -10.05 -18.10
C HIS A 221 -9.19 -10.33 -16.64
N VAL A 222 -8.79 -9.30 -15.89
CA VAL A 222 -8.43 -9.43 -14.49
C VAL A 222 -9.68 -9.74 -13.65
N TYR A 223 -9.59 -10.77 -12.82
CA TYR A 223 -10.66 -11.20 -11.91
C TYR A 223 -10.67 -10.32 -10.66
N LEU A 224 -11.62 -9.38 -10.55
CA LEU A 224 -11.57 -8.29 -9.58
C LEU A 224 -11.68 -8.76 -8.12
N GLU A 225 -12.45 -9.80 -7.86
CA GLU A 225 -12.66 -10.42 -6.54
C GLU A 225 -11.36 -11.04 -5.98
N GLY A 226 -10.37 -11.26 -6.85
CA GLY A 226 -9.02 -11.70 -6.53
C GLY A 226 -7.97 -10.61 -6.66
N THR A 227 -8.33 -9.32 -6.52
CA THR A 227 -7.42 -8.16 -6.50
C THR A 227 -7.59 -7.34 -5.23
N LEU A 228 -6.70 -6.38 -5.00
CA LEU A 228 -6.90 -5.29 -4.03
C LEU A 228 -6.46 -3.97 -4.69
N LEU A 229 -7.13 -2.87 -4.35
CA LEU A 229 -6.73 -1.53 -4.79
C LEU A 229 -5.93 -0.84 -3.68
N LYS A 230 -4.81 -0.20 -4.00
CA LYS A 230 -4.05 0.66 -3.10
C LYS A 230 -3.95 2.07 -3.68
N PRO A 231 -4.98 2.90 -3.54
CA PRO A 231 -4.97 4.26 -4.06
C PRO A 231 -4.43 5.22 -2.99
N ASN A 232 -4.08 6.43 -3.41
CA ASN A 232 -4.03 7.58 -2.52
C ASN A 232 -5.42 7.88 -1.94
N MET A 233 -5.47 8.44 -0.74
CA MET A 233 -6.65 9.18 -0.31
C MET A 233 -6.80 10.44 -1.17
N VAL A 234 -8.01 10.95 -1.31
CA VAL A 234 -8.24 12.23 -1.99
C VAL A 234 -7.98 13.34 -0.98
N THR A 235 -6.80 13.96 -1.08
CA THR A 235 -6.36 15.08 -0.24
C THR A 235 -5.96 16.27 -1.09
N ALA A 236 -5.97 17.47 -0.52
CA ALA A 236 -5.33 18.61 -1.18
C ALA A 236 -3.82 18.38 -1.30
N GLY A 237 -3.19 19.12 -2.23
CA GLY A 237 -1.75 19.12 -2.40
C GLY A 237 -1.03 19.58 -1.13
N HIS A 238 0.19 19.11 -0.93
CA HIS A 238 0.97 19.37 0.28
C HIS A 238 1.19 20.87 0.53
N SER A 239 1.36 21.65 -0.54
CA SER A 239 1.54 23.10 -0.50
C SER A 239 0.22 23.87 -0.57
N CYS A 240 -0.94 23.20 -0.57
CA CYS A 240 -2.24 23.87 -0.61
C CYS A 240 -2.45 24.69 0.67
N LEU A 241 -2.77 25.97 0.48
CA LEU A 241 -3.03 26.91 1.58
C LEU A 241 -4.35 26.60 2.29
N LYS A 242 -5.36 26.14 1.54
CA LYS A 242 -6.65 25.75 2.09
C LYS A 242 -6.52 24.41 2.82
N LYS A 243 -6.94 24.39 4.09
CA LYS A 243 -6.98 23.18 4.92
C LYS A 243 -8.36 22.54 4.85
N TYR A 244 -8.37 21.22 4.89
CA TYR A 244 -9.57 20.40 4.82
C TYR A 244 -9.63 19.49 6.03
N THR A 245 -10.83 19.27 6.53
CA THR A 245 -11.09 18.35 7.64
C THR A 245 -11.00 16.89 7.19
N PRO A 246 -10.77 15.94 8.11
CA PRO A 246 -10.86 14.52 7.80
C PRO A 246 -12.20 14.11 7.18
N GLN A 247 -13.30 14.78 7.55
CA GLN A 247 -14.63 14.52 6.99
C GLN A 247 -14.75 14.95 5.53
N GLU A 248 -14.14 16.08 5.14
CA GLU A 248 -14.08 16.52 3.74
C GLU A 248 -13.20 15.58 2.91
N VAL A 249 -12.03 15.18 3.43
CA VAL A 249 -11.16 14.16 2.81
C VAL A 249 -11.91 12.84 2.63
N ALA A 250 -12.66 12.41 3.65
CA ALA A 250 -13.46 11.19 3.62
C ALA A 250 -14.55 11.25 2.55
N MET A 251 -15.32 12.35 2.50
CA MET A 251 -16.38 12.53 1.51
C MET A 251 -15.83 12.52 0.08
N ALA A 252 -14.75 13.26 -0.18
CA ALA A 252 -14.12 13.30 -1.50
C ALA A 252 -13.55 11.93 -1.90
N THR A 253 -12.89 11.24 -0.97
CA THR A 253 -12.32 9.91 -1.19
C THR A 253 -13.40 8.88 -1.50
N VAL A 254 -14.42 8.74 -0.65
CA VAL A 254 -15.48 7.75 -0.84
C VAL A 254 -16.30 8.05 -2.10
N THR A 255 -16.53 9.33 -2.42
CA THR A 255 -17.21 9.73 -3.66
C THR A 255 -16.41 9.31 -4.90
N ALA A 256 -15.10 9.57 -4.94
CA ALA A 256 -14.25 9.19 -6.07
C ALA A 256 -14.24 7.67 -6.29
N LEU A 257 -14.13 6.90 -5.19
CA LEU A 257 -14.16 5.44 -5.24
C LEU A 257 -15.54 4.93 -5.69
N HIS A 258 -16.63 5.47 -5.14
CA HIS A 258 -17.99 5.09 -5.52
C HIS A 258 -18.30 5.33 -7.01
N ARG A 259 -17.67 6.34 -7.61
CA ARG A 259 -17.84 6.67 -9.04
C ARG A 259 -17.04 5.76 -9.98
N THR A 260 -16.05 5.02 -9.49
CA THR A 260 -15.04 4.40 -10.37
C THR A 260 -14.70 2.95 -10.07
N VAL A 261 -14.80 2.52 -8.82
CA VAL A 261 -14.44 1.17 -8.40
C VAL A 261 -15.65 0.25 -8.55
N PRO A 262 -15.54 -0.91 -9.21
CA PRO A 262 -16.61 -1.91 -9.23
C PRO A 262 -16.77 -2.61 -7.88
N ALA A 263 -18.00 -2.90 -7.46
CA ALA A 263 -18.32 -3.57 -6.19
C ALA A 263 -17.71 -4.98 -6.02
N ALA A 264 -17.26 -5.61 -7.11
CA ALA A 264 -16.59 -6.91 -7.09
C ALA A 264 -15.21 -6.89 -6.41
N VAL A 265 -14.55 -5.73 -6.33
CA VAL A 265 -13.28 -5.62 -5.60
C VAL A 265 -13.54 -5.96 -4.12
N PRO A 266 -12.69 -6.73 -3.43
CA PRO A 266 -12.95 -7.11 -2.04
C PRO A 266 -12.53 -6.01 -1.06
N GLY A 267 -11.47 -5.26 -1.37
CA GLY A 267 -10.96 -4.23 -0.47
C GLY A 267 -10.06 -3.18 -1.13
N ILE A 268 -10.00 -2.04 -0.46
CA ILE A 268 -9.22 -0.86 -0.79
C ILE A 268 -8.28 -0.61 0.40
N CYS A 269 -6.98 -0.74 0.16
CA CYS A 269 -5.93 -0.65 1.17
C CYS A 269 -5.13 0.63 0.95
N PHE A 270 -5.58 1.76 1.48
CA PHE A 270 -4.98 3.07 1.19
C PHE A 270 -3.48 3.12 1.50
N LEU A 271 -2.71 3.79 0.62
CA LEU A 271 -1.38 4.26 0.97
C LEU A 271 -1.50 5.52 1.86
N SER A 272 -0.55 5.71 2.78
CA SER A 272 -0.53 6.90 3.63
C SER A 272 0.08 8.12 2.94
N GLY A 273 0.82 7.91 1.85
CA GLY A 273 1.58 8.98 1.19
C GLY A 273 2.50 9.68 2.19
N GLY A 274 2.46 11.01 2.20
CA GLY A 274 3.21 11.87 3.13
C GLY A 274 2.49 12.22 4.44
N GLN A 275 1.30 11.67 4.68
CA GLN A 275 0.54 11.96 5.90
C GLN A 275 1.33 11.58 7.15
N SER A 276 1.13 12.33 8.23
CA SER A 276 1.61 11.89 9.56
C SER A 276 0.97 10.56 9.96
N GLU A 277 1.55 9.87 10.95
CA GLU A 277 0.95 8.63 11.44
C GLU A 277 -0.49 8.89 11.90
N GLU A 278 -0.71 9.95 12.68
CA GLU A 278 -2.01 10.31 13.23
C GLU A 278 -3.03 10.73 12.17
N GLU A 279 -2.62 11.59 11.24
CA GLU A 279 -3.45 12.04 10.13
C GLU A 279 -3.95 10.87 9.29
N ALA A 280 -3.08 9.90 8.98
CA ALA A 280 -3.44 8.71 8.21
C ALA A 280 -4.51 7.86 8.93
N SER A 281 -4.51 7.81 10.26
CA SER A 281 -5.53 7.10 11.04
C SER A 281 -6.83 7.89 11.17
N LEU A 282 -6.75 9.21 11.37
CA LEU A 282 -7.90 10.09 11.42
C LEU A 282 -8.68 10.07 10.11
N ASN A 283 -7.98 10.23 8.99
CA ASN A 283 -8.59 10.18 7.66
C ASN A 283 -9.18 8.80 7.37
N LEU A 284 -8.49 7.70 7.69
CA LEU A 284 -9.04 6.34 7.51
C LEU A 284 -10.30 6.11 8.36
N SER A 285 -10.32 6.60 9.60
CA SER A 285 -11.49 6.50 10.48
C SER A 285 -12.66 7.29 9.90
N ALA A 286 -12.42 8.53 9.48
CA ALA A 286 -13.43 9.37 8.84
C ALA A 286 -13.97 8.76 7.53
N ILE A 287 -13.10 8.14 6.71
CA ILE A 287 -13.48 7.41 5.50
C ILE A 287 -14.47 6.28 5.82
N ASN A 288 -14.21 5.51 6.89
CA ASN A 288 -15.10 4.43 7.31
C ASN A 288 -16.40 4.93 7.95
N GLN A 289 -16.38 6.11 8.57
CA GLN A 289 -17.55 6.78 9.15
C GLN A 289 -18.39 7.55 8.10
N CYS A 290 -17.87 7.77 6.89
CA CYS A 290 -18.57 8.47 5.82
C CYS A 290 -19.95 7.85 5.57
N PRO A 291 -21.04 8.62 5.46
CA PRO A 291 -22.40 8.08 5.35
C PRO A 291 -22.72 7.44 3.98
N LEU A 292 -21.86 7.58 2.98
CA LEU A 292 -22.08 7.00 1.65
C LEU A 292 -21.93 5.46 1.65
N PRO A 293 -22.60 4.74 0.73
CA PRO A 293 -22.40 3.30 0.54
C PRO A 293 -20.94 2.95 0.23
N LYS A 294 -20.45 1.87 0.84
CA LYS A 294 -19.08 1.35 0.70
C LYS A 294 -19.14 -0.17 0.54
N PRO A 295 -19.31 -0.70 -0.69
CA PRO A 295 -19.41 -2.15 -0.89
C PRO A 295 -18.07 -2.88 -0.69
N TRP A 296 -16.95 -2.15 -0.58
CA TRP A 296 -15.60 -2.65 -0.30
C TRP A 296 -15.24 -2.55 1.17
N LYS A 297 -14.28 -3.38 1.62
CA LYS A 297 -13.54 -3.09 2.86
C LYS A 297 -12.58 -1.91 2.64
N LEU A 298 -12.65 -0.89 3.49
CA LEU A 298 -11.75 0.27 3.42
C LEU A 298 -10.73 0.21 4.57
N THR A 299 -9.49 -0.12 4.23
CA THR A 299 -8.40 -0.36 5.20
C THR A 299 -7.09 0.28 4.75
N PHE A 300 -5.99 -0.03 5.42
CA PHE A 300 -4.68 0.57 5.21
C PHE A 300 -3.69 -0.40 4.55
N SER A 301 -2.76 0.15 3.77
CA SER A 301 -1.48 -0.45 3.40
C SER A 301 -0.37 0.56 3.64
N TYR A 302 0.10 0.60 4.89
CA TYR A 302 0.93 1.69 5.40
C TYR A 302 2.38 1.25 5.61
N GLY A 303 3.30 2.07 5.12
CA GLY A 303 4.73 1.99 5.44
C GLY A 303 5.06 2.98 6.55
N ARG A 304 5.36 4.22 6.14
CA ARG A 304 5.69 5.34 7.06
C ARG A 304 4.69 5.49 8.21
N ALA A 305 3.39 5.46 7.94
CA ALA A 305 2.35 5.65 8.96
C ALA A 305 2.21 4.51 10.00
N LEU A 306 2.93 3.39 9.82
CA LEU A 306 3.08 2.32 10.82
C LEU A 306 4.48 2.24 11.42
N GLN A 307 5.48 2.81 10.75
CA GLN A 307 6.90 2.58 11.06
C GLN A 307 7.62 3.82 11.59
N ALA A 308 7.10 5.03 11.43
CA ALA A 308 7.87 6.25 11.73
C ALA A 308 8.23 6.34 13.23
N SER A 309 7.25 6.17 14.13
CA SER A 309 7.51 6.16 15.57
C SER A 309 8.34 4.95 16.00
N ALA A 310 8.13 3.79 15.37
CA ALA A 310 8.92 2.59 15.66
C ALA A 310 10.40 2.78 15.28
N LEU A 311 10.67 3.32 14.10
CA LEU A 311 12.02 3.60 13.62
C LEU A 311 12.72 4.63 14.52
N ALA A 312 12.01 5.69 14.92
CA ALA A 312 12.53 6.68 15.86
C ALA A 312 12.83 6.07 17.23
N ALA A 313 11.94 5.23 17.77
CA ALA A 313 12.15 4.52 19.04
C ALA A 313 13.35 3.57 18.98
N TRP A 314 13.55 2.87 17.86
CA TRP A 314 14.67 1.97 17.69
C TRP A 314 16.00 2.70 17.72
N SER A 315 16.17 3.77 16.94
CA SER A 315 17.42 4.54 16.84
C SER A 315 18.68 3.69 16.57
N GLY A 316 18.53 2.50 15.95
CA GLY A 316 19.63 1.58 15.66
C GLY A 316 20.15 0.78 16.85
N LYS A 317 19.48 0.86 18.01
CA LYS A 317 19.96 0.30 19.27
C LYS A 317 19.21 -0.98 19.63
N PRO A 318 19.87 -2.15 19.73
CA PRO A 318 19.21 -3.42 20.06
C PRO A 318 18.41 -3.38 21.37
N GLU A 319 18.88 -2.63 22.37
CA GLU A 319 18.23 -2.44 23.66
C GLU A 319 16.84 -1.77 23.55
N ASN A 320 16.56 -1.06 22.45
CA ASN A 320 15.28 -0.38 22.22
C ASN A 320 14.21 -1.27 21.56
N LYS A 321 14.43 -2.58 21.49
CA LYS A 321 13.50 -3.53 20.86
C LYS A 321 12.08 -3.39 21.38
N GLU A 322 11.88 -3.37 22.70
CA GLU A 322 10.55 -3.32 23.32
C GLU A 322 9.81 -2.01 22.98
N ALA A 323 10.49 -0.86 23.14
CA ALA A 323 9.92 0.44 22.79
C ALA A 323 9.55 0.54 21.29
N THR A 324 10.36 -0.08 20.42
CA THR A 324 10.11 -0.15 18.97
C THR A 324 8.85 -0.97 18.67
N GLN A 325 8.71 -2.14 19.29
CA GLN A 325 7.55 -3.02 19.11
C GLN A 325 6.29 -2.38 19.69
N GLU A 326 6.38 -1.72 20.85
CA GLU A 326 5.25 -1.00 21.45
C GLU A 326 4.74 0.10 20.51
N ALA A 327 5.63 0.92 19.96
CA ALA A 327 5.28 1.98 19.02
C ALA A 327 4.60 1.42 17.76
N PHE A 328 5.15 0.36 17.16
CA PHE A 328 4.57 -0.31 16.00
C PHE A 328 3.18 -0.91 16.31
N CYS A 329 3.08 -1.72 17.38
CA CYS A 329 1.83 -2.36 17.80
C CYS A 329 0.74 -1.34 18.13
N LYS A 330 1.10 -0.22 18.76
CA LYS A 330 0.17 0.89 19.01
C LYS A 330 -0.40 1.46 17.71
N ARG A 331 0.45 1.76 16.72
CA ARG A 331 -0.02 2.24 15.41
C ARG A 331 -0.85 1.20 14.67
N ALA A 332 -0.48 -0.08 14.73
CA ALA A 332 -1.26 -1.16 14.12
C ALA A 332 -2.67 -1.23 14.74
N ARG A 333 -2.79 -1.23 16.08
CA ARG A 333 -4.07 -1.25 16.79
C ARG A 333 -4.94 -0.03 16.45
N ILE A 334 -4.35 1.16 16.44
CA ILE A 334 -5.06 2.40 16.07
C ILE A 334 -5.62 2.30 14.64
N ASN A 335 -4.81 1.84 13.68
CA ASN A 335 -5.26 1.70 12.30
C ASN A 335 -6.28 0.57 12.12
N GLY A 336 -6.19 -0.50 12.93
CA GLY A 336 -7.22 -1.53 13.00
C GLY A 336 -8.57 -0.99 13.48
N LEU A 337 -8.57 -0.09 14.47
CA LEU A 337 -9.77 0.64 14.90
C LEU A 337 -10.26 1.63 13.83
N ALA A 338 -9.36 2.35 13.17
CA ALA A 338 -9.69 3.30 12.11
C ALA A 338 -10.33 2.59 10.89
N SER A 339 -9.86 1.40 10.52
CA SER A 339 -10.48 0.57 9.46
C SER A 339 -11.92 0.13 9.78
N LYS A 340 -12.35 0.26 11.04
CA LYS A 340 -13.73 0.00 11.49
C LYS A 340 -14.52 1.29 11.74
N GLY A 341 -13.93 2.46 11.51
CA GLY A 341 -14.52 3.75 11.88
C GLY A 341 -14.67 3.94 13.39
N GLN A 342 -13.88 3.22 14.20
CA GLN A 342 -13.97 3.21 15.67
C GLN A 342 -12.83 3.98 16.34
N TYR A 343 -11.94 4.59 15.55
CA TYR A 343 -10.86 5.37 16.11
C TYR A 343 -11.30 6.80 16.37
N ILE A 344 -11.19 7.21 17.64
CA ILE A 344 -11.37 8.56 18.14
C ILE A 344 -10.08 8.92 18.90
N VAL A 345 -9.57 10.13 18.69
CA VAL A 345 -8.39 10.59 19.42
C VAL A 345 -8.76 10.77 20.90
N ALA A 346 -8.17 9.96 21.77
CA ALA A 346 -8.26 10.14 23.21
C ALA A 346 -7.03 10.91 23.71
N GLY A 347 -7.20 12.18 24.06
CA GLY A 347 -6.14 13.04 24.61
C GLY A 347 -5.21 13.67 23.55
N LYS A 348 -3.99 14.05 23.94
CA LYS A 348 -2.98 14.61 23.02
C LYS A 348 -2.18 13.48 22.36
N SER A 349 -2.14 13.47 21.04
CA SER A 349 -1.27 12.57 20.26
C SER A 349 0.21 12.90 20.51
N ALA A 350 1.07 11.88 20.52
CA ALA A 350 2.50 12.09 20.71
C ALA A 350 3.08 12.93 19.56
N ALA A 351 4.01 13.84 19.86
CA ALA A 351 4.57 14.76 18.87
C ALA A 351 5.18 14.06 17.64
N ALA A 352 5.79 12.88 17.84
CA ALA A 352 6.33 12.07 16.74
C ALA A 352 5.24 11.57 15.77
N ALA A 353 4.06 11.23 16.27
CA ALA A 353 2.95 10.72 15.46
C ALA A 353 2.27 11.81 14.62
N THR A 354 2.44 13.09 14.98
CA THR A 354 1.83 14.25 14.30
C THR A 354 2.76 14.91 13.29
N GLN A 355 4.02 14.50 13.20
CA GLN A 355 4.97 15.07 12.24
C GLN A 355 4.62 14.63 10.81
N SER A 356 4.64 15.58 9.88
CA SER A 356 4.50 15.28 8.45
C SER A 356 5.58 14.29 8.02
N LEU A 357 5.17 13.26 7.28
CA LEU A 357 6.07 12.24 6.74
C LEU A 357 6.36 12.48 5.25
N PHE A 358 5.93 13.63 4.72
CA PHE A 358 6.06 14.00 3.31
C PHE A 358 7.52 14.05 2.86
N THR A 359 7.74 13.71 1.60
CA THR A 359 9.01 13.83 0.90
C THR A 359 8.66 14.18 -0.53
N ALA A 360 9.14 15.32 -1.02
CA ALA A 360 8.81 15.79 -2.36
C ALA A 360 9.26 14.78 -3.41
N SER A 361 8.39 14.52 -4.38
CA SER A 361 8.63 13.63 -5.51
C SER A 361 9.13 12.24 -5.08
N TYR A 362 8.49 11.68 -4.06
CA TYR A 362 8.90 10.42 -3.44
C TYR A 362 8.87 9.23 -4.41
N THR A 363 10.05 8.63 -4.61
CA THR A 363 10.28 7.40 -5.38
C THR A 363 10.84 6.31 -4.46
N TYR A 364 10.56 5.03 -4.77
CA TYR A 364 10.99 3.86 -3.99
C TYR A 364 12.37 3.36 -4.40
#